data_AF-A0A821VGB1-F1
#
_entry.id   AF-A0A821VGB1-F1
#
_cell.length_a   1.000
_cell.length_b   1.000
_cell.length_c   1.000
_cell.angle_alpha   90.00
_cell.angle_beta   90.00
_cell.angle_gamma   90.00
#
_symmetry.space_group_name_H-M   'P 1'
#
loop_
_entity.id
_entity.type
_entity.pdbx_description
1 polymer ?
#
loop_
_entity_poly.entity_id
_entity_poly.type
_entity_poly.pdbx_seq_one_letter_code
_entity_poly.pdbx_strand_id
1 'polypeptide(L)'
;MKGQSKTLSFQIVLQNLQGTQLSAKPFCKRLPAVDPFFCLGSKYSCSEDIASVFVRAIKREQQYEQNHMNTRCVVFLDEASLPDENKMVLKVLHPYLDECKVAFVAVANKAFDAANANRMICIYRSLPSEDDQKILAYGCLGLQLERQQSIPDDRLDRVIYGLCQGYRRVLRSPDIPHIFHDRDFIYMLRELRFELMNFNEVEETIIKEITPRSLLRALEDNFNGVRPEEFDKLVDQFATAVGEQCPEFQSLLTEKQQFQRNIPTILRNSMKLAPVRRRLYGRYKLIIDESEDESAVRLLFQAGILNSDPSQTAIFRMSDFPDDIDNELRNVEILSNIKLCMETGKTILMINTGRIHDSLYDVFNQNFSIMSTEDSRKIFSKVAIGPKTIDVVVHEDFQSSPESMIFKLPTFEESTTRLLCQHYFYQQEHFNVENFIHQFIYTPMLTISNDELLTMNNNLEQKPSNINITKKLMIFTRTSSSVISLNKQSKHSSFLHAID
;
A
#
# COMPACT_ATOMS: atom_id res chain seq x y z
N MET A 1 12.72 6.86 -9.75
CA MET A 1 11.92 5.74 -9.20
C MET A 1 10.87 6.27 -8.24
N LYS A 2 9.80 5.48 -8.06
CA LYS A 2 8.73 5.73 -7.09
C LYS A 2 9.19 5.35 -5.69
N GLY A 3 8.57 5.92 -4.66
CA GLY A 3 8.96 5.68 -3.26
C GLY A 3 10.17 6.50 -2.76
N GLN A 4 10.77 7.35 -3.59
CA GLN A 4 11.99 8.12 -3.29
C GLN A 4 11.73 9.48 -2.59
N SER A 5 10.65 9.57 -1.81
CA SER A 5 10.26 10.76 -1.02
C SER A 5 10.11 12.07 -1.82
N LYS A 6 9.81 12.01 -3.13
CA LYS A 6 9.64 13.19 -3.98
C LYS A 6 8.43 14.03 -3.56
N THR A 7 7.25 13.41 -3.53
CA THR A 7 6.00 14.03 -3.06
C THR A 7 6.09 14.46 -1.59
N LEU A 8 6.70 13.62 -0.74
CA LEU A 8 6.94 13.94 0.67
C LEU A 8 7.82 15.19 0.84
N SER A 9 8.84 15.37 0.00
CA SER A 9 9.71 16.56 0.06
C SER A 9 8.91 17.84 -0.20
N PHE A 10 7.98 17.80 -1.16
CA PHE A 10 7.08 18.94 -1.41
C PHE A 10 6.11 19.17 -0.25
N GLN A 11 5.53 18.12 0.32
CA GLN A 11 4.67 18.22 1.51
C GLN A 11 5.42 18.84 2.71
N ILE A 12 6.68 18.48 2.94
CA ILE A 12 7.52 19.09 3.97
C ILE A 12 7.69 20.58 3.71
N VAL A 13 7.91 21.00 2.46
CA VAL A 13 7.97 22.43 2.11
C VAL A 13 6.66 23.13 2.48
N LEU A 14 5.51 22.57 2.09
CA LEU A 14 4.19 23.15 2.41
C LEU A 14 3.93 23.26 3.92
N GLN A 15 4.31 22.25 4.69
CA GLN A 15 4.17 22.27 6.15
C GLN A 15 5.09 23.31 6.82
N ASN A 16 6.24 23.61 6.23
CA ASN A 16 7.19 24.56 6.79
C ASN A 16 6.96 26.00 6.31
N LEU A 17 6.39 26.22 5.12
CA LEU A 17 6.20 27.54 4.50
C LEU A 17 4.74 28.01 4.58
N GLN A 18 4.24 28.23 5.78
CA GLN A 18 2.86 28.67 6.07
C GLN A 18 2.76 30.19 6.34
N GLY A 19 3.83 30.93 6.05
CA GLY A 19 3.93 32.37 6.34
C GLY A 19 4.40 32.68 7.76
N THR A 20 4.56 33.96 8.06
CA THR A 20 5.25 34.46 9.27
C THR A 20 4.63 34.00 10.59
N GLN A 21 3.31 33.86 10.63
CA GLN A 21 2.57 33.52 11.85
C GLN A 21 2.55 32.01 12.12
N LEU A 22 2.34 31.20 11.08
CA LEU A 22 2.11 29.76 11.21
C LEU A 22 3.38 28.90 11.05
N SER A 23 4.40 29.40 10.34
CA SER A 23 5.64 28.64 10.13
C SER A 23 6.38 28.43 11.46
N ALA A 24 6.67 27.18 11.84
CA ALA A 24 7.33 26.89 13.12
C ALA A 24 8.77 27.40 13.18
N LYS A 25 9.53 27.32 12.08
CA LYS A 25 10.98 27.61 12.07
C LYS A 25 11.29 29.09 11.76
N PRO A 26 12.20 29.76 12.49
CA PRO A 26 12.56 31.16 12.24
C PRO A 26 13.06 31.44 10.82
N PHE A 27 13.78 30.49 10.21
CA PHE A 27 14.21 30.59 8.81
C PHE A 27 13.01 30.64 7.86
N CYS A 28 12.02 29.76 8.05
CA CYS A 28 10.84 29.67 7.21
C CYS A 28 9.90 30.88 7.37
N LYS A 29 9.83 31.48 8.56
CA LYS A 29 9.06 32.72 8.80
C LYS A 29 9.50 33.91 7.94
N ARG A 30 10.73 33.89 7.42
CA ARG A 30 11.26 34.95 6.53
C ARG A 30 10.93 34.73 5.05
N LEU A 31 10.40 33.56 4.70
CA LEU A 31 10.05 33.19 3.33
C LEU A 31 8.54 33.42 3.10
N PRO A 32 8.11 33.61 1.84
CA PRO A 32 6.68 33.69 1.52
C PRO A 32 5.93 32.42 1.95
N ALA A 33 4.66 32.59 2.31
CA ALA A 33 3.76 31.46 2.45
C ALA A 33 3.55 30.80 1.07
N VAL A 34 3.35 29.49 1.04
CA VAL A 34 3.09 28.75 -0.19
C VAL A 34 1.63 28.32 -0.23
N ASP A 35 0.93 28.67 -1.32
CA ASP A 35 -0.44 28.26 -1.61
C ASP A 35 -0.46 27.25 -2.78
N PRO A 36 -0.61 25.94 -2.52
CA PRO A 36 -0.46 24.90 -3.54
C PRO A 36 -1.74 24.63 -4.35
N PHE A 37 -1.59 24.56 -5.67
CA PHE A 37 -2.59 24.15 -6.64
C PHE A 37 -2.21 22.80 -7.23
N PHE A 38 -2.88 21.73 -6.77
CA PHE A 38 -2.52 20.36 -7.15
C PHE A 38 -3.14 19.96 -8.49
N CYS A 39 -2.32 19.32 -9.32
CA CYS A 39 -2.71 18.66 -10.54
C CYS A 39 -2.22 17.20 -10.48
N LEU A 40 -3.13 16.26 -10.68
CA LEU A 40 -2.82 14.83 -10.71
C LEU A 40 -2.62 14.43 -12.18
N GLY A 41 -1.43 13.94 -12.52
CA GLY A 41 -1.21 13.26 -13.77
C GLY A 41 -1.86 11.88 -13.74
N SER A 42 -2.81 11.62 -14.63
CA SER A 42 -3.37 10.31 -14.90
C SER A 42 -3.27 10.02 -16.40
N LYS A 43 -3.54 8.77 -16.80
CA LYS A 43 -3.59 8.41 -18.23
C LYS A 43 -4.70 9.11 -18.99
N TYR A 44 -5.71 9.60 -18.27
CA TYR A 44 -6.88 10.28 -18.82
C TYR A 44 -6.81 11.80 -18.66
N SER A 45 -5.74 12.34 -18.06
CA SER A 45 -5.56 13.78 -17.94
C SER A 45 -5.60 14.46 -19.31
N CYS A 46 -6.42 15.50 -19.43
CA CYS A 46 -6.50 16.34 -20.61
C CYS A 46 -5.76 17.66 -20.40
N SER A 47 -5.37 18.31 -21.50
CA SER A 47 -4.66 19.60 -21.47
C SER A 47 -5.48 20.70 -20.79
N GLU A 48 -6.79 20.65 -20.96
CA GLU A 48 -7.77 21.59 -20.44
C GLU A 48 -7.78 21.57 -18.90
N ASP A 49 -7.65 20.39 -18.29
CA ASP A 49 -7.65 20.23 -16.84
C ASP A 49 -6.43 20.93 -16.23
N ILE A 50 -5.25 20.70 -16.82
CA ILE A 50 -3.98 21.33 -16.40
C ILE A 50 -4.10 22.85 -16.58
N ALA A 51 -4.55 23.32 -17.75
CA ALA A 51 -4.73 24.74 -18.02
C ALA A 51 -5.68 25.41 -17.02
N SER A 52 -6.78 24.75 -16.65
CA SER A 52 -7.75 25.28 -15.68
C SER A 52 -7.13 25.47 -14.28
N VAL A 53 -6.19 24.62 -13.89
CA VAL A 53 -5.44 24.76 -12.62
C VAL A 53 -4.54 25.98 -12.69
N PHE A 54 -3.79 26.16 -13.77
CA PHE A 54 -2.93 27.34 -13.97
C PHE A 54 -3.72 28.64 -13.98
N VAL A 55 -4.85 28.70 -14.71
CA VAL A 55 -5.70 29.90 -14.75
C VAL A 55 -6.21 30.28 -13.36
N ARG A 56 -6.63 29.29 -12.55
CA ARG A 56 -7.05 29.53 -11.15
C ARG A 56 -5.89 30.01 -10.29
N ALA A 57 -4.72 29.38 -10.40
CA ALA A 57 -3.52 29.77 -9.66
C ALA A 57 -3.08 31.19 -10.00
N ILE A 58 -3.02 31.56 -11.28
CA ILE A 58 -2.65 32.91 -11.74
C ILE A 58 -3.64 33.95 -11.22
N LYS A 59 -4.94 33.67 -11.28
CA LYS A 59 -5.96 34.56 -10.73
C LYS A 59 -5.78 34.75 -9.22
N ARG A 60 -5.40 33.70 -8.49
CA ARG A 60 -5.14 33.75 -7.05
C ARG A 60 -3.86 34.53 -6.73
N GLU A 61 -2.80 34.34 -7.50
CA GLU A 61 -1.54 35.09 -7.39
C GLU A 61 -1.79 36.59 -7.55
N GLN A 62 -2.54 36.99 -8.59
CA GLN A 62 -2.90 38.39 -8.84
C GLN A 62 -3.67 39.00 -7.65
N GLN A 63 -4.53 38.23 -6.99
CA GLN A 63 -5.22 38.69 -5.78
C GLN A 63 -4.25 38.89 -4.62
N TYR A 64 -3.25 38.02 -4.44
CA TYR A 64 -2.25 38.19 -3.40
C TYR A 64 -1.36 39.41 -3.65
N GLU A 65 -0.96 39.65 -4.90
CA GLU A 65 -0.21 40.84 -5.30
C GLU A 65 -0.99 42.13 -5.06
N GLN A 66 -2.27 42.17 -5.44
CA GLN A 66 -3.16 43.31 -5.21
C GLN A 66 -3.36 43.60 -3.72
N ASN A 67 -3.41 42.57 -2.88
CA ASN A 67 -3.60 42.70 -1.44
C ASN A 67 -2.26 42.81 -0.66
N HIS A 68 -1.12 42.93 -1.35
CA HIS A 68 0.22 42.96 -0.76
C HIS A 68 0.51 41.81 0.23
N MET A 69 -0.04 40.63 -0.05
CA MET A 69 0.16 39.43 0.76
C MET A 69 1.49 38.77 0.38
N ASN A 70 2.30 38.41 1.39
CA ASN A 70 3.54 37.67 1.16
C ASN A 70 3.29 36.16 1.00
N THR A 71 2.49 35.81 -0.01
CA THR A 71 2.09 34.45 -0.35
C THR A 71 2.33 34.22 -1.83
N ARG A 72 2.82 33.03 -2.21
CA ARG A 72 3.06 32.64 -3.60
C ARG A 72 2.26 31.38 -3.93
N CYS A 73 1.53 31.41 -5.03
CA CYS A 73 0.85 30.28 -5.59
C CYS A 73 1.84 29.36 -6.32
N VAL A 74 1.74 28.06 -6.05
CA VAL A 74 2.56 27.02 -6.68
C VAL A 74 1.66 25.99 -7.33
N VAL A 75 1.75 25.80 -8.64
CA VAL A 75 1.13 24.66 -9.30
C VAL A 75 2.01 23.43 -9.11
N PHE A 76 1.47 22.38 -8.50
CA PHE A 76 2.16 21.12 -8.24
C PHE A 76 1.57 20.00 -9.09
N LEU A 77 2.35 19.46 -10.02
CA LEU A 77 1.98 18.34 -10.87
C LEU A 77 2.62 17.05 -10.36
N ASP A 78 1.83 16.16 -9.76
CA ASP A 78 2.30 14.83 -9.35
C ASP A 78 2.14 13.83 -10.50
N GLU A 79 3.04 12.85 -10.56
CA GLU A 79 3.09 11.82 -11.62
C GLU A 79 3.04 12.40 -13.05
N ALA A 80 3.80 13.45 -13.33
CA ALA A 80 3.82 14.12 -14.63
C ALA A 80 4.23 13.21 -15.81
N SER A 81 4.72 12.00 -15.55
CA SER A 81 5.05 10.98 -16.56
C SER A 81 3.89 10.04 -16.93
N LEU A 82 2.70 10.21 -16.33
CA LEU A 82 1.52 9.38 -16.59
C LEU A 82 0.69 9.78 -17.82
N PRO A 83 0.50 11.08 -18.13
CA PRO A 83 -0.28 11.49 -19.30
C PRO A 83 0.27 10.90 -20.60
N ASP A 84 -0.63 10.58 -21.53
CA ASP A 84 -0.28 9.96 -22.81
C ASP A 84 0.60 10.89 -23.66
N GLU A 85 1.85 10.49 -23.88
CA GLU A 85 2.83 11.23 -24.68
C GLU A 85 2.34 11.45 -26.12
N ASN A 86 1.55 10.52 -26.68
CA ASN A 86 1.00 10.66 -28.04
C ASN A 86 -0.01 11.81 -28.15
N LYS A 87 -0.74 12.09 -27.05
CA LYS A 87 -1.69 13.20 -26.96
C LYS A 87 -1.00 14.53 -26.65
N MET A 88 0.30 14.51 -26.36
CA MET A 88 1.13 15.68 -26.08
C MET A 88 0.52 16.61 -25.02
N VAL A 89 -0.15 16.03 -24.01
CA VAL A 89 -0.93 16.74 -22.98
C VAL A 89 -0.11 17.82 -22.30
N LEU A 90 1.17 17.55 -22.03
CA LEU A 90 2.08 18.46 -21.32
C LEU A 90 2.51 19.68 -22.14
N LYS A 91 2.28 19.72 -23.46
CA LYS A 91 2.59 20.93 -24.26
C LYS A 91 1.81 22.15 -23.79
N VAL A 92 0.68 21.93 -23.12
CA VAL A 92 -0.10 23.00 -22.50
C VAL A 92 0.69 23.78 -21.45
N LEU A 93 1.75 23.19 -20.87
CA LEU A 93 2.63 23.84 -19.89
C LEU A 93 3.47 24.95 -20.51
N HIS A 94 3.89 24.83 -21.78
CA HIS A 94 4.85 25.73 -22.41
C HIS A 94 4.54 27.23 -22.21
N PRO A 95 3.34 27.75 -22.56
CA PRO A 95 3.05 29.16 -22.36
C PRO A 95 3.13 29.58 -20.88
N TYR A 96 2.69 28.73 -19.96
CA TYR A 96 2.73 29.05 -18.53
C TYR A 96 4.13 29.04 -17.94
N LEU A 97 5.00 28.14 -18.41
CA LEU A 97 6.40 28.06 -18.00
C LEU A 97 7.27 29.13 -18.66
N ASP A 98 6.87 29.64 -19.83
CA ASP A 98 7.57 30.75 -20.48
C ASP A 98 7.21 32.10 -19.81
N GLU A 99 5.95 32.27 -19.40
CA GLU A 99 5.49 33.49 -18.70
C GLU A 99 5.85 33.52 -17.20
N CYS A 100 5.99 32.37 -16.54
CA CYS A 100 6.36 32.24 -15.11
C CYS A 100 5.51 33.08 -14.13
N LYS A 101 4.22 33.31 -14.44
CA LYS A 101 3.30 34.07 -13.56
C LYS A 101 3.04 33.41 -12.21
N VAL A 102 3.17 32.09 -12.14
CA VAL A 102 3.08 31.31 -10.89
C VAL A 102 4.23 30.31 -10.85
N ALA A 103 4.65 29.91 -9.66
CA ALA A 103 5.67 28.89 -9.51
C ALA A 103 5.12 27.51 -9.93
N PHE A 104 5.99 26.67 -10.48
CA PHE A 104 5.64 25.33 -10.92
C PHE A 104 6.62 24.29 -10.36
N VAL A 105 6.07 23.20 -9.83
CA VAL A 105 6.84 22.04 -9.38
C VAL A 105 6.20 20.80 -9.97
N ALA A 106 7.00 19.97 -10.63
CA ALA A 106 6.53 18.69 -11.15
C ALA A 106 7.37 17.54 -10.61
N VAL A 107 6.68 16.44 -10.28
CA VAL A 107 7.29 15.18 -9.89
C VAL A 107 7.00 14.15 -10.98
N ALA A 108 8.06 13.58 -11.54
CA ALA A 108 7.96 12.57 -12.58
C ALA A 108 8.85 11.36 -12.27
N ASN A 109 8.46 10.20 -12.79
CA ASN A 109 9.24 8.98 -12.69
C ASN A 109 10.02 8.65 -13.98
N LYS A 110 9.63 9.28 -15.08
CA LYS A 110 10.41 9.37 -16.32
C LYS A 110 10.96 10.79 -16.47
N ALA A 111 12.03 10.92 -17.26
CA ALA A 111 12.51 12.24 -17.65
C ALA A 111 11.47 12.93 -18.53
N PHE A 112 11.37 14.25 -18.40
CA PHE A 112 10.60 15.06 -19.34
C PHE A 112 11.29 15.08 -20.71
N ASP A 113 10.51 15.33 -21.75
CA ASP A 113 11.06 15.68 -23.05
C ASP A 113 11.87 16.98 -22.98
N ALA A 114 12.75 17.19 -23.96
CA ALA A 114 13.62 18.36 -23.97
C ALA A 114 12.83 19.68 -23.98
N ALA A 115 11.65 19.71 -24.62
CA ALA A 115 10.83 20.91 -24.70
C ALA A 115 10.33 21.37 -23.32
N ASN A 116 9.90 20.45 -22.46
CA ASN A 116 9.52 20.78 -21.09
C ASN A 116 10.75 20.94 -20.19
N ALA A 117 11.74 20.04 -20.29
CA ALA A 117 12.93 20.06 -19.44
C ALA A 117 13.75 21.37 -19.57
N ASN A 118 13.88 21.92 -20.77
CA ASN A 118 14.62 23.17 -21.01
C ASN A 118 14.01 24.41 -20.32
N ARG A 119 12.76 24.33 -19.88
CA ARG A 119 12.05 25.41 -19.16
C ARG A 119 12.09 25.25 -17.64
N MET A 120 12.72 24.18 -17.15
CA MET A 120 12.68 23.80 -15.74
C MET A 120 14.08 23.49 -15.21
N ILE A 121 14.24 23.59 -13.89
CA ILE A 121 15.38 23.01 -13.21
C ILE A 121 15.05 21.55 -12.94
N CYS A 122 15.67 20.64 -13.69
CA CYS A 122 15.48 19.20 -13.52
C CYS A 122 16.44 18.63 -12.48
N ILE A 123 15.89 18.09 -11.39
CA ILE A 123 16.65 17.36 -10.36
C ILE A 123 16.46 15.87 -10.59
N TYR A 124 17.55 15.18 -10.91
CA TYR A 124 17.58 13.73 -11.04
C TYR A 124 18.14 13.09 -9.78
N ARG A 125 17.46 12.05 -9.27
CA ARG A 125 17.96 11.25 -8.15
C ARG A 125 18.37 9.87 -8.65
N SER A 126 19.59 9.46 -8.28
CA SER A 126 20.06 8.10 -8.41
C SER A 126 19.38 7.19 -7.39
N LEU A 127 19.67 5.88 -7.48
CA LEU A 127 19.37 4.95 -6.41
C LEU A 127 20.10 5.36 -5.11
N PRO A 128 19.52 5.07 -3.93
CA PRO A 128 20.19 5.33 -2.65
C PRO A 128 21.51 4.58 -2.59
N SER A 129 22.56 5.23 -2.10
CA SER A 129 23.81 4.55 -1.76
C SER A 129 23.62 3.67 -0.52
N GLU A 130 24.62 2.84 -0.20
CA GLU A 130 24.59 2.04 1.02
C GLU A 130 24.52 2.92 2.28
N ASP A 131 25.23 4.05 2.27
CA ASP A 131 25.21 5.03 3.36
C ASP A 131 23.83 5.71 3.47
N ASP A 132 23.22 6.09 2.35
CA ASP A 132 21.86 6.66 2.35
C ASP A 132 20.84 5.67 2.92
N GLN A 133 20.96 4.39 2.55
CA GLN A 133 20.09 3.33 3.04
C GLN A 133 20.27 3.09 4.54
N LYS A 134 21.52 3.16 5.04
CA LYS A 134 21.81 3.08 6.48
C LYS A 134 21.18 4.25 7.22
N ILE A 135 21.34 5.48 6.75
CA ILE A 135 20.72 6.68 7.34
C ILE A 135 19.20 6.55 7.37
N LEU A 136 18.61 6.07 6.27
CA LEU A 136 17.18 5.79 6.19
C LEU A 136 16.74 4.75 7.24
N ALA A 137 17.48 3.66 7.38
CA ALA A 137 17.16 2.59 8.32
C ALA A 137 17.18 3.08 9.77
N TYR A 138 18.22 3.83 10.16
CA TYR A 138 18.29 4.49 11.47
C TYR A 138 17.09 5.39 11.73
N GLY A 139 16.75 6.26 10.78
CA GLY A 139 15.59 7.15 10.91
C GLY A 139 14.27 6.39 11.04
N CYS A 140 14.08 5.31 10.29
CA CYS A 140 12.87 4.48 10.35
C CYS A 140 12.74 3.71 11.67
N LEU A 141 13.87 3.28 12.23
CA LEU A 141 13.96 2.63 13.54
C LEU A 141 13.85 3.62 14.71
N GLY A 142 13.76 4.92 14.44
CA GLY A 142 13.67 5.96 15.47
C GLY A 142 14.99 6.20 16.20
N LEU A 143 16.12 5.82 15.60
CA LEU A 143 17.46 5.98 16.14
C LEU A 143 18.09 7.28 15.62
N GLN A 144 18.95 7.90 16.44
CA GLN A 144 19.74 9.06 16.02
C GLN A 144 21.14 8.63 15.62
N LEU A 145 21.62 9.13 14.47
CA LEU A 145 23.02 9.05 14.09
C LEU A 145 23.78 10.12 14.87
N GLU A 146 24.17 9.83 16.10
CA GLU A 146 25.11 10.69 16.81
C GLU A 146 26.45 10.65 16.09
N ARG A 147 26.82 11.75 15.42
CA ARG A 147 28.03 11.81 14.58
C ARG A 147 29.35 11.62 15.35
N GLN A 148 29.37 11.50 16.68
CA GLN A 148 30.64 11.44 17.39
C GLN A 148 30.62 11.00 18.86
N GLN A 149 29.60 10.27 19.32
CA GLN A 149 29.67 9.60 20.62
C GLN A 149 29.25 8.14 20.42
N SER A 150 30.13 7.25 20.90
CA SER A 150 30.05 5.79 20.88
C SER A 150 28.63 5.24 20.67
N ILE A 151 28.39 4.59 19.52
CA ILE A 151 27.22 3.73 19.32
C ILE A 151 27.15 2.81 20.55
N PRO A 152 26.08 2.84 21.38
CA PRO A 152 26.06 2.09 22.63
C PRO A 152 26.05 0.57 22.44
N ASP A 153 25.81 0.07 21.23
CA ASP A 153 25.80 -1.35 20.90
C ASP A 153 26.26 -1.64 19.46
N ASP A 154 27.51 -2.11 19.30
CA ASP A 154 28.09 -2.57 18.04
C ASP A 154 27.19 -3.63 17.35
N ARG A 155 26.44 -4.40 18.13
CA ARG A 155 25.57 -5.45 17.60
C ARG A 155 24.39 -4.89 16.81
N LEU A 156 23.69 -3.88 17.32
CA LEU A 156 22.53 -3.31 16.65
C LEU A 156 22.92 -2.66 15.32
N ASP A 157 24.07 -1.98 15.26
CA ASP A 157 24.57 -1.42 14.00
C ASP A 157 24.87 -2.51 12.96
N ARG A 158 25.52 -3.62 13.39
CA ARG A 158 25.77 -4.78 12.53
C ARG A 158 24.47 -5.40 12.01
N VAL A 159 23.44 -5.52 12.85
CA VAL A 159 22.11 -5.99 12.43
C VAL A 159 21.50 -5.04 11.40
N ILE A 160 21.49 -3.73 11.66
CA ILE A 160 20.94 -2.73 10.72
C ILE A 160 21.66 -2.81 9.37
N TYR A 161 22.98 -2.91 9.38
CA TYR A 161 23.77 -3.06 8.17
C TYR A 161 23.40 -4.37 7.42
N GLY A 162 23.24 -5.47 8.15
CA GLY A 162 22.75 -6.74 7.63
C GLY A 162 21.34 -6.66 7.01
N LEU A 163 20.42 -5.90 7.60
CA LEU A 163 19.09 -5.65 7.06
C LEU A 163 19.16 -4.89 5.72
N CYS A 164 19.98 -3.84 5.66
CA CYS A 164 20.19 -3.08 4.43
C CYS A 164 20.80 -3.95 3.32
N GLN A 165 21.79 -4.78 3.67
CA GLN A 165 22.43 -5.73 2.75
C GLN A 165 21.44 -6.80 2.27
N GLY A 166 20.63 -7.37 3.16
CA GLY A 166 19.60 -8.35 2.84
C GLY A 166 18.58 -7.81 1.83
N TYR A 167 18.08 -6.59 2.05
CA TYR A 167 17.16 -5.94 1.11
C TYR A 167 17.78 -5.73 -0.27
N ARG A 168 19.06 -5.31 -0.34
CA ARG A 168 19.77 -5.16 -1.62
C ARG A 168 19.95 -6.49 -2.35
N ARG A 169 20.16 -7.59 -1.63
CA ARG A 169 20.22 -8.94 -2.22
C ARG A 169 18.87 -9.36 -2.78
N VAL A 170 17.78 -9.09 -2.05
CA VAL A 170 16.41 -9.33 -2.51
C VAL A 170 16.14 -8.60 -3.82
N LEU A 171 16.48 -7.31 -3.91
CA LEU A 171 16.28 -6.52 -5.13
C LEU A 171 17.09 -7.01 -6.35
N ARG A 172 18.23 -7.67 -6.12
CA ARG A 172 19.13 -8.20 -7.17
C ARG A 172 18.86 -9.66 -7.53
N SER A 173 18.05 -10.36 -6.72
CA SER A 173 17.80 -11.78 -6.90
C SER A 173 16.92 -12.02 -8.13
N PRO A 174 17.32 -12.89 -9.07
CA PRO A 174 16.47 -13.28 -10.19
C PRO A 174 15.33 -14.21 -9.76
N ASP A 175 15.48 -14.86 -8.60
CA ASP A 175 14.53 -15.83 -8.06
C ASP A 175 13.38 -15.21 -7.26
N ILE A 176 13.44 -13.90 -7.00
CA ILE A 176 12.43 -13.17 -6.24
C ILE A 176 11.80 -12.16 -7.18
N PRO A 177 10.46 -12.12 -7.29
CA PRO A 177 9.80 -11.20 -8.21
C PRO A 177 10.09 -9.74 -7.84
N HIS A 178 10.34 -8.92 -8.86
CA HIS A 178 10.59 -7.47 -8.73
C HIS A 178 9.30 -6.68 -8.45
N ILE A 179 8.54 -7.09 -7.43
CA ILE A 179 7.31 -6.44 -6.96
C ILE A 179 7.54 -5.58 -5.72
N PHE A 180 8.63 -5.81 -4.97
CA PHE A 180 8.94 -5.08 -3.74
C PHE A 180 9.70 -3.79 -4.01
N HIS A 181 9.42 -2.77 -3.21
CA HIS A 181 9.95 -1.41 -3.36
C HIS A 181 10.46 -0.85 -2.04
N ASP A 182 11.13 0.31 -2.08
CA ASP A 182 11.73 0.92 -0.88
C ASP A 182 10.70 1.15 0.23
N ARG A 183 9.40 1.31 -0.12
CA ARG A 183 8.31 1.42 0.86
C ARG A 183 8.15 0.14 1.68
N ASP A 184 8.23 -1.05 1.08
CA ASP A 184 8.12 -2.32 1.83
C ASP A 184 9.25 -2.45 2.85
N PHE A 185 10.47 -2.05 2.46
CA PHE A 185 11.61 -1.99 3.36
C PHE A 185 11.41 -0.96 4.48
N ILE A 186 10.91 0.24 4.17
CA ILE A 186 10.61 1.29 5.16
C ILE A 186 9.55 0.81 6.17
N TYR A 187 8.47 0.18 5.72
CA TYR A 187 7.43 -0.33 6.62
C TYR A 187 7.94 -1.50 7.46
N MET A 188 8.71 -2.42 6.89
CA MET A 188 9.39 -3.46 7.66
C MET A 188 10.27 -2.88 8.78
N LEU A 189 11.07 -1.85 8.49
CA LEU A 189 11.87 -1.16 9.51
C LEU A 189 11.00 -0.47 10.57
N ARG A 190 9.87 0.12 10.17
CA ARG A 190 8.92 0.72 11.11
C ARG A 190 8.23 -0.33 12.00
N GLU A 191 8.01 -1.54 11.52
CA GLU A 191 7.51 -2.63 12.37
C GLU A 191 8.56 -3.00 13.42
N LEU A 192 9.83 -3.14 13.01
CA LEU A 192 10.94 -3.43 13.91
C LEU A 192 11.16 -2.34 14.96
N ARG A 193 10.85 -1.07 14.65
CA ARG A 193 10.90 0.03 15.62
C ARG A 193 10.06 -0.24 16.87
N PHE A 194 8.91 -0.91 16.73
CA PHE A 194 8.05 -1.21 17.88
C PHE A 194 8.64 -2.25 18.83
N GLU A 195 9.59 -3.05 18.36
CA GLU A 195 10.33 -3.97 19.21
C GLU A 195 11.41 -3.24 20.00
N LEU A 196 11.97 -2.16 19.42
CA LEU A 196 13.00 -1.32 20.04
C LEU A 196 12.46 -0.38 21.13
N MET A 197 11.19 0.05 21.04
CA MET A 197 10.60 1.06 21.93
C MET A 197 9.64 0.44 22.96
N ASN A 198 9.94 0.56 24.26
CA ASN A 198 8.96 0.37 25.33
C ASN A 198 8.12 1.66 25.50
N PHE A 199 6.79 1.56 25.46
CA PHE A 199 5.87 2.63 25.85
C PHE A 199 5.61 2.65 27.37
N ASN A 200 6.63 2.41 28.19
CA ASN A 200 6.48 2.57 29.64
C ASN A 200 6.83 4.02 29.99
N GLU A 201 5.89 4.75 30.59
CA GLU A 201 5.98 6.17 30.99
C GLU A 201 7.03 6.47 32.08
N VAL A 202 7.97 5.56 32.35
CA VAL A 202 8.97 5.72 33.40
C VAL A 202 10.36 5.54 32.80
N GLU A 203 11.02 6.68 32.66
CA GLU A 203 12.45 6.95 32.54
C GLU A 203 13.38 5.71 32.61
N GLU A 204 13.59 5.08 31.45
CA GLU A 204 14.85 4.54 30.93
C GLU A 204 14.52 3.76 29.65
N THR A 205 14.83 4.33 28.47
CA THR A 205 14.68 3.66 27.18
C THR A 205 15.69 2.52 27.06
N ILE A 206 15.34 1.35 27.60
CA ILE A 206 16.06 0.11 27.28
C ILE A 206 15.77 -0.19 25.81
N ILE A 207 16.74 0.08 24.93
CA ILE A 207 16.70 -0.38 23.54
C ILE A 207 16.76 -1.90 23.58
N LYS A 208 15.64 -2.57 23.30
CA LYS A 208 15.64 -4.02 23.10
C LYS A 208 16.37 -4.35 21.81
N GLU A 209 16.84 -5.59 21.70
CA GLU A 209 17.47 -6.06 20.46
C GLU A 209 16.42 -6.43 19.41
N ILE A 210 16.75 -6.22 18.14
CA ILE A 210 16.05 -6.88 17.04
C ILE A 210 16.37 -8.38 17.17
N THR A 211 15.33 -9.20 17.30
CA THR A 211 15.45 -10.66 17.38
C THR A 211 15.17 -11.30 16.01
N PRO A 212 15.69 -12.51 15.74
CA PRO A 212 15.35 -13.23 14.53
C PRO A 212 13.84 -13.45 14.39
N ARG A 213 13.14 -13.73 15.50
CA ARG A 213 11.67 -13.84 15.50
C ARG A 213 10.97 -12.53 15.09
N SER A 214 11.43 -11.38 15.59
CA SER A 214 10.87 -10.09 15.18
C SER A 214 11.14 -9.78 13.71
N LEU A 215 12.32 -10.13 13.20
CA LEU A 215 12.63 -9.96 11.78
C LEU A 215 11.73 -10.84 10.92
N LEU A 216 11.56 -12.11 11.27
CA LEU A 216 10.64 -13.00 10.55
C LEU A 216 9.23 -12.41 10.49
N ARG A 217 8.70 -11.92 11.61
CA ARG A 217 7.37 -11.28 11.64
C ARG A 217 7.30 -10.05 10.73
N ALA A 218 8.30 -9.17 10.79
CA ALA A 218 8.36 -8.00 9.94
C ALA A 218 8.44 -8.36 8.45
N LEU A 219 9.16 -9.45 8.10
CA LEU A 219 9.20 -9.97 6.73
C LEU A 219 7.84 -10.55 6.31
N GLU A 220 7.20 -11.35 7.15
CA GLU A 220 5.87 -11.94 6.90
C GLU A 220 4.77 -10.89 6.69
N ASP A 221 4.85 -9.77 7.41
CA ASP A 221 3.87 -8.69 7.33
C ASP A 221 4.14 -7.76 6.14
N ASN A 222 5.39 -7.63 5.67
CA ASN A 222 5.76 -6.63 4.65
C ASN A 222 6.16 -7.16 3.28
N PHE A 223 6.65 -8.41 3.20
CA PHE A 223 7.18 -9.03 1.99
C PHE A 223 6.33 -10.24 1.54
N ASN A 224 5.02 -10.15 1.75
CA ASN A 224 4.06 -11.20 1.40
C ASN A 224 3.53 -10.99 -0.03
N GLY A 225 2.59 -11.83 -0.49
CA GLY A 225 2.02 -11.76 -1.84
C GLY A 225 2.85 -12.46 -2.92
N VAL A 226 3.88 -13.20 -2.52
CA VAL A 226 4.71 -14.05 -3.37
C VAL A 226 4.44 -15.53 -3.06
N ARG A 227 4.93 -16.43 -3.92
CA ARG A 227 4.81 -17.88 -3.69
C ARG A 227 5.63 -18.29 -2.45
N PRO A 228 5.28 -19.38 -1.75
CA PRO A 228 6.03 -19.84 -0.57
C PRO A 228 7.52 -20.02 -0.84
N GLU A 229 7.88 -20.62 -1.98
CA GLU A 229 9.28 -20.84 -2.37
C GLU A 229 10.05 -19.53 -2.59
N GLU A 230 9.38 -18.50 -3.11
CA GLU A 230 9.96 -17.17 -3.34
C GLU A 230 10.13 -16.43 -2.01
N PHE A 231 9.15 -16.53 -1.11
CA PHE A 231 9.26 -16.01 0.25
C PHE A 231 10.37 -16.70 1.02
N ASP A 232 10.55 -18.00 0.82
CA ASP A 232 11.60 -18.77 1.47
C ASP A 232 12.98 -18.26 1.09
N LYS A 233 13.23 -18.09 -0.21
CA LYS A 233 14.46 -17.48 -0.73
C LYS A 233 14.66 -16.06 -0.21
N LEU A 234 13.57 -15.28 -0.08
CA LEU A 234 13.64 -13.92 0.47
C LEU A 234 14.12 -13.93 1.92
N VAL A 235 13.56 -14.79 2.77
CA VAL A 235 14.00 -14.94 4.16
C VAL A 235 15.45 -15.41 4.22
N ASP A 236 15.87 -16.32 3.33
CA ASP A 236 17.25 -16.80 3.27
C ASP A 236 18.24 -15.67 2.92
N GLN A 237 17.87 -14.74 2.03
CA GLN A 237 18.70 -13.57 1.72
C GLN A 237 18.92 -12.67 2.94
N PHE A 238 17.87 -12.41 3.72
CA PHE A 238 17.96 -11.65 4.97
C PHE A 238 18.73 -12.43 6.05
N ALA A 239 18.46 -13.73 6.23
CA ALA A 239 19.15 -14.58 7.19
C ALA A 239 20.66 -14.58 6.95
N THR A 240 21.06 -14.77 5.68
CA THR A 240 22.47 -14.81 5.28
C THR A 240 23.12 -13.45 5.47
N ALA A 241 22.49 -12.36 5.02
CA ALA A 241 23.05 -11.02 5.14
C ALA A 241 23.20 -10.58 6.59
N VAL A 242 22.20 -10.80 7.44
CA VAL A 242 22.29 -10.47 8.87
C VAL A 242 23.29 -11.38 9.59
N GLY A 243 23.30 -12.68 9.27
CA GLY A 243 24.24 -13.64 9.86
C GLY A 243 25.71 -13.38 9.51
N GLU A 244 26.00 -12.83 8.32
CA GLU A 244 27.35 -12.38 7.95
C GLU A 244 27.86 -11.23 8.82
N GLN A 245 26.96 -10.34 9.26
CA GLN A 245 27.30 -9.17 10.08
C GLN A 245 27.21 -9.47 11.57
N CYS A 246 26.30 -10.35 11.98
CA CYS A 246 26.06 -10.75 13.36
C CYS A 246 25.82 -12.27 13.41
N PRO A 247 26.89 -13.08 13.59
CA PRO A 247 26.78 -14.55 13.62
C PRO A 247 25.85 -15.08 14.71
N GLU A 248 25.66 -14.35 15.81
CA GLU A 248 24.71 -14.71 16.87
C GLU A 248 23.24 -14.65 16.40
N PHE A 249 22.96 -14.02 15.25
CA PHE A 249 21.63 -13.90 14.65
C PHE A 249 21.23 -15.12 13.79
N GLN A 250 22.06 -16.16 13.72
CA GLN A 250 21.85 -17.31 12.82
C GLN A 250 20.57 -18.13 13.04
N SER A 251 19.82 -17.91 14.14
CA SER A 251 18.59 -18.66 14.43
C SER A 251 17.37 -18.26 13.60
N LEU A 252 17.47 -17.32 12.64
CA LEU A 252 16.31 -16.90 11.82
C LEU A 252 15.63 -18.05 11.07
N LEU A 253 16.42 -18.96 10.49
CA LEU A 253 15.88 -20.13 9.78
C LEU A 253 15.20 -21.13 10.73
N THR A 254 15.77 -21.30 11.92
CA THR A 254 15.18 -22.13 12.99
C THR A 254 13.86 -21.54 13.47
N GLU A 255 13.82 -20.21 13.70
CA GLU A 255 12.60 -19.49 14.08
C GLU A 255 11.51 -19.63 13.02
N LYS A 256 11.87 -19.59 11.74
CA LYS A 256 10.92 -19.83 10.65
C LYS A 256 10.31 -21.22 10.71
N GLN A 257 11.12 -22.27 10.85
CA GLN A 257 10.62 -23.64 10.96
C GLN A 257 9.67 -23.83 12.15
N GLN A 258 9.88 -23.09 13.24
CA GLN A 258 9.11 -23.25 14.48
C GLN A 258 7.90 -22.31 14.59
N PHE A 259 7.98 -21.10 14.05
CA PHE A 259 7.06 -20.00 14.35
C PHE A 259 6.52 -19.27 13.12
N GLN A 260 6.78 -19.76 11.90
CA GLN A 260 6.18 -19.18 10.70
C GLN A 260 4.65 -19.16 10.84
N ARG A 261 4.10 -17.96 10.69
CA ARG A 261 2.66 -17.72 10.84
C ARG A 261 1.95 -18.08 9.55
N ASN A 262 0.71 -18.55 9.68
CA ASN A 262 -0.16 -18.75 8.54
C ASN A 262 -0.75 -17.41 8.04
N ILE A 263 -1.12 -17.36 6.75
CA ILE A 263 -1.62 -16.15 6.10
C ILE A 263 -2.88 -15.58 6.79
N PRO A 264 -3.90 -16.39 7.17
CA PRO A 264 -5.04 -15.87 7.92
C PRO A 264 -4.66 -15.18 9.24
N THR A 265 -3.69 -15.72 9.95
CA THR A 265 -3.18 -15.14 11.21
C THR A 265 -2.45 -13.83 10.96
N ILE A 266 -1.56 -13.80 9.96
CA ILE A 266 -0.85 -12.59 9.55
C ILE A 266 -1.86 -11.50 9.19
N LEU A 267 -2.81 -11.81 8.29
CA LEU A 267 -3.82 -10.86 7.86
C LEU A 267 -4.66 -10.37 9.05
N ARG A 268 -5.20 -11.27 9.89
CA ARG A 268 -5.99 -10.89 11.07
C ARG A 268 -5.24 -9.97 12.03
N ASN A 269 -3.96 -10.24 12.27
CA ASN A 269 -3.12 -9.41 13.15
C ASN A 269 -2.83 -8.05 12.52
N SER A 270 -2.54 -8.04 11.22
CA SER A 270 -2.29 -6.83 10.44
C SER A 270 -3.52 -5.93 10.32
N MET A 271 -4.72 -6.48 10.52
CA MET A 271 -6.01 -5.80 10.47
C MET A 271 -6.34 -5.17 11.84
N LYS A 272 -6.06 -5.89 12.95
CA LYS A 272 -6.34 -5.47 14.33
C LYS A 272 -5.17 -4.77 15.02
N LEU A 273 -4.54 -3.81 14.35
CA LEU A 273 -3.43 -3.07 14.94
C LEU A 273 -3.87 -2.13 16.07
N ALA A 274 -3.04 -2.03 17.12
CA ALA A 274 -3.21 -1.04 18.17
C ALA A 274 -3.16 0.39 17.60
N PRO A 275 -3.87 1.39 18.17
CA PRO A 275 -3.97 2.75 17.60
C PRO A 275 -2.62 3.41 17.29
N VAL A 276 -1.61 3.20 18.15
CA VAL A 276 -0.26 3.74 17.96
C VAL A 276 0.44 3.10 16.75
N ARG A 277 0.28 1.79 16.58
CA ARG A 277 0.81 1.05 15.41
C ARG A 277 0.08 1.46 14.14
N ARG A 278 -1.25 1.56 14.18
CA ARG A 278 -2.09 2.01 13.06
C ARG A 278 -1.60 3.32 12.43
N ARG A 279 -1.28 4.32 13.26
CA ARG A 279 -0.83 5.64 12.78
C ARG A 279 0.55 5.63 12.11
N LEU A 280 1.44 4.72 12.46
CA LEU A 280 2.83 4.68 11.97
C LEU A 280 3.05 3.63 10.88
N TYR A 281 2.24 2.56 10.89
CA TYR A 281 2.46 1.32 10.15
C TYR A 281 1.23 0.84 9.36
N GLY A 282 0.04 1.40 9.59
CA GLY A 282 -1.18 0.94 8.93
C GLY A 282 -1.13 1.10 7.41
N ARG A 283 -1.17 -0.04 6.70
CA ARG A 283 -1.24 -0.12 5.23
C ARG A 283 -2.55 -0.76 4.81
N TYR A 284 -3.12 -0.29 3.69
CA TYR A 284 -4.26 -0.95 3.07
C TYR A 284 -3.87 -2.37 2.60
N LYS A 285 -4.84 -3.25 2.39
CA LYS A 285 -4.55 -4.65 2.01
C LYS A 285 -4.80 -4.89 0.52
N LEU A 286 -3.84 -5.50 -0.14
CA LEU A 286 -3.99 -6.05 -1.48
C LEU A 286 -4.07 -7.56 -1.40
N ILE A 287 -5.21 -8.12 -1.78
CA ILE A 287 -5.44 -9.55 -1.81
C ILE A 287 -5.38 -10.00 -3.26
N ILE A 288 -4.41 -10.85 -3.56
CA ILE A 288 -4.23 -11.50 -4.85
C ILE A 288 -4.98 -12.82 -4.80
N ASP A 289 -5.98 -12.92 -5.67
CA ASP A 289 -6.88 -14.06 -5.77
C ASP A 289 -7.02 -14.46 -7.24
N GLU A 290 -6.27 -15.49 -7.62
CA GLU A 290 -6.29 -16.08 -8.97
C GLU A 290 -7.60 -16.80 -9.29
N SER A 291 -8.50 -16.94 -8.30
CA SER A 291 -9.79 -17.57 -8.51
C SER A 291 -10.76 -16.66 -9.29
N GLU A 292 -11.42 -17.24 -10.29
CA GLU A 292 -12.47 -16.57 -11.06
C GLU A 292 -13.74 -16.33 -10.25
N ASP A 293 -13.89 -16.99 -9.10
CA ASP A 293 -15.12 -17.06 -8.34
C ASP A 293 -15.11 -16.28 -7.01
N GLU A 294 -14.16 -15.35 -6.81
CA GLU A 294 -14.02 -14.56 -5.56
C GLU A 294 -13.87 -15.46 -4.31
N SER A 295 -13.16 -16.59 -4.44
CA SER A 295 -12.98 -17.53 -3.33
C SER A 295 -12.30 -16.88 -2.13
N ALA A 296 -11.32 -16.00 -2.36
CA ALA A 296 -10.68 -15.24 -1.30
C ALA A 296 -11.69 -14.46 -0.46
N VAL A 297 -12.58 -13.73 -1.13
CA VAL A 297 -13.56 -12.85 -0.49
C VAL A 297 -14.46 -13.66 0.44
N ARG A 298 -14.99 -14.79 -0.05
CA ARG A 298 -15.82 -15.67 0.77
C ARG A 298 -15.06 -16.19 1.99
N LEU A 299 -13.81 -16.59 1.81
CA LEU A 299 -12.96 -17.11 2.87
C LEU A 299 -12.64 -16.05 3.94
N LEU A 300 -12.46 -14.78 3.55
CA LEU A 300 -12.24 -13.68 4.50
C LEU A 300 -13.45 -13.47 5.42
N PHE A 301 -14.66 -13.53 4.88
CA PHE A 301 -15.90 -13.45 5.66
C PHE A 301 -16.09 -14.71 6.53
N GLN A 302 -15.87 -15.90 5.95
CA GLN A 302 -16.03 -17.17 6.68
C GLN A 302 -15.03 -17.29 7.84
N ALA A 303 -13.79 -16.82 7.67
CA ALA A 303 -12.76 -16.81 8.71
C ALA A 303 -12.94 -15.68 9.74
N GLY A 304 -13.99 -14.85 9.62
CA GLY A 304 -14.25 -13.71 10.50
C GLY A 304 -13.15 -12.64 10.46
N ILE A 305 -12.39 -12.58 9.37
CA ILE A 305 -11.38 -11.53 9.13
C ILE A 305 -12.09 -10.25 8.68
N LEU A 306 -13.08 -10.39 7.80
CA LEU A 306 -14.00 -9.32 7.43
C LEU A 306 -15.33 -9.47 8.16
N ASN A 307 -15.91 -8.34 8.57
CA ASN A 307 -17.23 -8.33 9.19
C ASN A 307 -18.31 -8.37 8.11
N SER A 308 -19.21 -9.37 8.18
CA SER A 308 -20.32 -9.53 7.24
C SER A 308 -21.44 -8.50 7.41
N ASP A 309 -21.44 -7.70 8.49
CA ASP A 309 -22.41 -6.62 8.70
C ASP A 309 -22.20 -5.47 7.68
N PRO A 310 -23.19 -5.16 6.82
CA PRO A 310 -23.13 -4.04 5.88
C PRO A 310 -22.99 -2.67 6.55
N SER A 311 -23.28 -2.55 7.85
CA SER A 311 -23.02 -1.34 8.61
C SER A 311 -21.52 -1.08 8.81
N GLN A 312 -20.72 -2.15 8.84
CA GLN A 312 -19.27 -2.11 9.09
C GLN A 312 -18.44 -2.27 7.82
N THR A 313 -18.84 -3.18 6.92
CA THR A 313 -18.12 -3.48 5.67
C THR A 313 -18.98 -3.22 4.44
N ALA A 314 -18.53 -2.33 3.56
CA ALA A 314 -19.13 -2.09 2.25
C ALA A 314 -18.34 -2.81 1.15
N ILE A 315 -19.03 -3.46 0.22
CA ILE A 315 -18.39 -4.12 -0.93
C ILE A 315 -18.74 -3.39 -2.21
N PHE A 316 -17.72 -2.94 -2.94
CA PHE A 316 -17.86 -2.28 -4.23
C PHE A 316 -17.35 -3.19 -5.34
N ARG A 317 -18.25 -3.52 -6.26
CA ARG A 317 -17.99 -4.34 -7.44
C ARG A 317 -18.25 -3.53 -8.70
N MET A 318 -17.28 -3.55 -9.60
CA MET A 318 -17.47 -3.02 -10.94
C MET A 318 -17.60 -4.16 -11.94
N SER A 319 -18.52 -3.97 -12.88
CA SER A 319 -18.78 -4.91 -13.96
C SER A 319 -17.72 -4.74 -15.05
N ASP A 320 -17.29 -5.85 -15.63
CA ASP A 320 -16.38 -5.86 -16.79
C ASP A 320 -17.15 -6.07 -18.12
N PHE A 321 -18.48 -6.04 -18.10
CA PHE A 321 -19.30 -6.14 -19.31
C PHE A 321 -19.14 -4.89 -20.17
N PRO A 322 -18.95 -5.01 -21.51
CA PRO A 322 -18.70 -3.88 -22.40
C PRO A 322 -19.71 -2.74 -22.29
N ASP A 323 -20.99 -3.06 -22.16
CA ASP A 323 -22.08 -2.08 -22.05
C ASP A 323 -22.05 -1.29 -20.72
N ASP A 324 -21.38 -1.82 -19.70
CA ASP A 324 -21.18 -1.18 -18.40
C ASP A 324 -19.88 -0.35 -18.32
N ILE A 325 -19.00 -0.43 -19.32
CA ILE A 325 -17.69 0.24 -19.31
C ILE A 325 -17.85 1.76 -19.44
N ASP A 326 -18.75 2.19 -20.32
CA ASP A 326 -18.97 3.62 -20.64
C ASP A 326 -19.96 4.33 -19.69
N ASN A 327 -20.44 3.65 -18.64
CA ASN A 327 -21.37 4.24 -17.69
C ASN A 327 -20.64 5.09 -16.63
N GLU A 328 -20.28 6.33 -16.99
CA GLU A 328 -19.66 7.28 -16.06
C GLU A 328 -20.52 7.56 -14.81
N LEU A 329 -21.85 7.54 -14.93
CA LEU A 329 -22.76 7.76 -13.80
C LEU A 329 -22.56 6.72 -12.71
N ARG A 330 -22.37 5.45 -13.09
CA ARG A 330 -22.09 4.36 -12.13
C ARG A 330 -20.75 4.55 -11.42
N ASN A 331 -19.72 5.04 -12.13
CA ASN A 331 -18.43 5.36 -11.52
C ASN A 331 -18.58 6.48 -10.48
N VAL A 332 -19.33 7.53 -10.81
CA VAL A 332 -19.64 8.65 -9.91
C VAL A 332 -20.42 8.19 -8.69
N GLU A 333 -21.40 7.31 -8.86
CA GLU A 333 -22.19 6.73 -7.77
C GLU A 333 -21.31 5.91 -6.81
N ILE A 334 -20.48 5.01 -7.34
CA ILE A 334 -19.56 4.21 -6.52
C ILE A 334 -18.57 5.10 -5.77
N LEU A 335 -17.98 6.09 -6.44
CA LEU A 335 -17.08 7.05 -5.79
C LEU A 335 -17.78 7.87 -4.69
N SER A 336 -19.03 8.25 -4.89
CA SER A 336 -19.83 8.97 -3.88
C SER A 336 -20.12 8.08 -2.66
N ASN A 337 -20.35 6.79 -2.86
CA ASN A 337 -20.55 5.84 -1.77
C ASN A 337 -19.24 5.51 -1.04
N ILE A 338 -18.12 5.41 -1.76
CA ILE A 338 -16.78 5.28 -1.17
C ILE A 338 -16.48 6.51 -0.31
N LYS A 339 -16.76 7.71 -0.82
CA LYS A 339 -16.64 8.97 -0.06
C LYS A 339 -17.41 8.90 1.27
N LEU A 340 -18.66 8.45 1.26
CA LEU A 340 -19.45 8.30 2.49
C LEU A 340 -18.82 7.30 3.47
N CYS A 341 -18.26 6.20 2.95
CA CYS A 341 -17.54 5.21 3.77
C CYS A 341 -16.27 5.82 4.40
N MET A 342 -15.53 6.65 3.65
CA MET A 342 -14.37 7.40 4.15
C MET A 342 -14.77 8.36 5.29
N GLU A 343 -15.89 9.08 5.14
CA GLU A 343 -16.41 10.02 6.15
C GLU A 343 -16.90 9.30 7.42
N THR A 344 -17.40 8.06 7.29
CA THR A 344 -18.02 7.29 8.38
C THR A 344 -17.11 6.23 9.01
N GLY A 345 -15.92 6.00 8.46
CA GLY A 345 -14.98 5.01 9.00
C GLY A 345 -15.27 3.57 8.63
N LYS A 346 -16.11 3.31 7.62
CA LYS A 346 -16.48 1.96 7.20
C LYS A 346 -15.36 1.27 6.41
N THR A 347 -15.20 -0.03 6.62
CA THR A 347 -14.29 -0.88 5.86
C THR A 347 -14.83 -1.07 4.44
N ILE A 348 -13.98 -0.94 3.44
CA ILE A 348 -14.32 -1.03 2.02
C ILE A 348 -13.57 -2.21 1.40
N LEU A 349 -14.31 -3.14 0.79
CA LEU A 349 -13.78 -4.18 -0.07
C LEU A 349 -14.05 -3.81 -1.54
N MET A 350 -12.99 -3.67 -2.33
CA MET A 350 -13.03 -3.27 -3.73
C MET A 350 -12.62 -4.41 -4.65
N ILE A 351 -13.50 -4.76 -5.59
CA ILE A 351 -13.34 -5.87 -6.52
C ILE A 351 -13.54 -5.34 -7.95
N ASN A 352 -12.54 -5.59 -8.80
CA ASN A 352 -12.51 -5.16 -10.22
C ASN A 352 -12.70 -3.64 -10.42
N THR A 353 -12.26 -2.82 -9.47
CA THR A 353 -12.49 -1.36 -9.46
C THR A 353 -11.43 -0.54 -10.19
N GLY A 354 -10.66 -1.15 -11.10
CA GLY A 354 -9.54 -0.52 -11.82
C GLY A 354 -9.87 0.83 -12.43
N ARG A 355 -11.12 0.99 -12.89
CA ARG A 355 -11.64 2.19 -13.55
C ARG A 355 -11.66 3.45 -12.67
N ILE A 356 -11.67 3.31 -11.34
CA ILE A 356 -11.74 4.45 -10.41
C ILE A 356 -10.50 4.60 -9.54
N HIS A 357 -9.43 3.87 -9.82
CA HIS A 357 -8.19 3.97 -9.03
C HIS A 357 -7.54 5.34 -9.16
N ASP A 358 -7.58 5.94 -10.36
CA ASP A 358 -7.10 7.30 -10.62
C ASP A 358 -7.81 8.33 -9.71
N SER A 359 -9.12 8.16 -9.53
CA SER A 359 -9.94 9.03 -8.69
C SER A 359 -9.59 8.97 -7.20
N LEU A 360 -8.97 7.88 -6.76
CA LEU A 360 -8.64 7.61 -5.35
C LEU A 360 -7.12 7.65 -5.09
N TYR A 361 -6.33 8.18 -6.03
CA TYR A 361 -4.87 8.18 -5.96
C TYR A 361 -4.31 8.73 -4.63
N ASP A 362 -4.81 9.88 -4.18
CA ASP A 362 -4.34 10.49 -2.92
C ASP A 362 -4.72 9.64 -1.71
N VAL A 363 -5.87 8.97 -1.75
CA VAL A 363 -6.29 8.03 -0.71
C VAL A 363 -5.32 6.85 -0.66
N PHE A 364 -5.00 6.23 -1.82
CA PHE A 364 -4.14 5.04 -1.88
C PHE A 364 -2.69 5.33 -1.48
N ASN A 365 -2.23 6.54 -1.72
CA ASN A 365 -0.93 7.01 -1.27
C ASN A 365 -0.94 7.58 0.15
N GLN A 366 -2.05 7.46 0.88
CA GLN A 366 -2.23 8.00 2.23
C GLN A 366 -1.82 9.48 2.33
N ASN A 367 -2.07 10.25 1.26
CA ASN A 367 -1.77 11.67 1.17
C ASN A 367 -2.85 12.47 1.92
N PHE A 368 -2.78 12.39 3.25
CA PHE A 368 -3.74 13.05 4.13
C PHE A 368 -3.23 14.42 4.59
N SER A 369 -4.11 15.42 4.52
CA SER A 369 -3.91 16.71 5.17
C SER A 369 -4.65 16.73 6.50
N ILE A 370 -4.02 17.26 7.55
CA ILE A 370 -4.61 17.35 8.88
C ILE A 370 -4.83 18.83 9.17
N MET A 371 -6.10 19.20 9.41
CA MET A 371 -6.46 20.48 9.98
C MET A 371 -6.81 20.27 11.45
N SER A 372 -5.94 20.74 12.34
CA SER A 372 -6.19 20.76 13.78
C SER A 372 -6.57 22.18 14.20
N THR A 373 -7.79 22.36 14.70
CA THR A 373 -8.20 23.51 15.50
C THR A 373 -8.07 23.15 16.99
N GLU A 374 -8.13 24.15 17.89
CA GLU A 374 -8.06 23.93 19.34
C GLU A 374 -9.05 22.86 19.84
N ASP A 375 -10.23 22.78 19.20
CA ASP A 375 -11.32 21.86 19.59
C ASP A 375 -11.48 20.62 18.68
N SER A 376 -10.86 20.57 17.49
CA SER A 376 -11.12 19.45 16.56
C SER A 376 -9.96 19.14 15.62
N ARG A 377 -9.67 17.85 15.46
CA ARG A 377 -8.77 17.33 14.43
C ARG A 377 -9.59 16.76 13.28
N LYS A 378 -9.48 17.35 12.10
CA LYS A 378 -10.10 16.83 10.87
C LYS A 378 -9.04 16.42 9.88
N ILE A 379 -9.21 15.25 9.29
CA ILE A 379 -8.32 14.70 8.27
C ILE A 379 -9.03 14.81 6.92
N PHE A 380 -8.30 15.20 5.88
CA PHE A 380 -8.82 15.33 4.54
C PHE A 380 -7.93 14.60 3.54
N SER A 381 -8.55 13.96 2.56
CA SER A 381 -7.91 13.44 1.36
C SER A 381 -8.63 13.95 0.13
N LYS A 382 -7.94 14.06 -0.99
CA LYS A 382 -8.55 14.44 -2.25
C LYS A 382 -9.12 13.21 -2.96
N VAL A 383 -10.30 13.39 -3.54
CA VAL A 383 -10.96 12.39 -4.38
C VAL A 383 -11.49 13.08 -5.64
N ALA A 384 -11.22 12.52 -6.81
CA ALA A 384 -11.79 13.02 -8.07
C ALA A 384 -13.13 12.33 -8.36
N ILE A 385 -14.21 13.11 -8.42
CA ILE A 385 -15.56 12.62 -8.75
C ILE A 385 -16.04 13.37 -9.98
N GLY A 386 -16.11 12.66 -11.12
CA GLY A 386 -16.34 13.29 -12.43
C GLY A 386 -15.24 14.31 -12.75
N PRO A 387 -15.57 15.52 -13.25
CA PRO A 387 -14.59 16.54 -13.65
C PRO A 387 -14.03 17.36 -12.47
N LYS A 388 -14.37 17.00 -11.21
CA LYS A 388 -14.00 17.79 -10.03
C LYS A 388 -13.19 16.96 -9.04
N THR A 389 -12.08 17.53 -8.57
CA THR A 389 -11.39 17.06 -7.37
C THR A 389 -11.97 17.77 -6.15
N ILE A 390 -12.40 16.99 -5.16
CA ILE A 390 -12.97 17.49 -3.90
C ILE A 390 -12.13 17.05 -2.71
N ASP A 391 -12.10 17.88 -1.66
CA ASP A 391 -11.56 17.50 -0.37
C ASP A 391 -12.62 16.69 0.40
N VAL A 392 -12.28 15.46 0.76
CA VAL A 392 -13.15 14.52 1.48
C VAL A 392 -12.65 14.40 2.91
N VAL A 393 -13.56 14.55 3.88
CA VAL A 393 -13.25 14.28 5.29
C VAL A 393 -13.03 12.78 5.47
N VAL A 394 -11.94 12.42 6.14
CA VAL A 394 -11.56 11.02 6.38
C VAL A 394 -11.65 10.75 7.88
N HIS A 395 -12.41 9.72 8.25
CA HIS A 395 -12.49 9.24 9.62
C HIS A 395 -11.14 8.69 10.10
N GLU A 396 -10.78 8.83 11.38
CA GLU A 396 -9.48 8.33 11.89
C GLU A 396 -9.33 6.81 11.67
N ASP A 397 -10.41 6.06 11.86
CA ASP A 397 -10.42 4.62 11.58
C ASP A 397 -10.30 4.31 10.09
N PHE A 398 -10.80 5.16 9.18
CA PHE A 398 -10.57 4.93 7.74
C PHE A 398 -9.12 5.23 7.34
N GLN A 399 -8.55 6.30 7.88
CA GLN A 399 -7.21 6.75 7.55
C GLN A 399 -6.15 5.74 8.00
N SER A 400 -6.29 5.23 9.22
CA SER A 400 -5.25 4.48 9.92
C SER A 400 -5.58 3.00 10.10
N SER A 401 -6.83 2.58 9.85
CA SER A 401 -7.16 1.15 9.91
C SER A 401 -6.64 0.45 8.67
N PRO A 402 -5.79 -0.57 8.83
CA PRO A 402 -5.39 -1.43 7.74
C PRO A 402 -6.58 -2.16 7.11
N GLU A 403 -7.69 -2.29 7.86
CA GLU A 403 -8.93 -2.92 7.42
C GLU A 403 -9.74 -2.06 6.46
N SER A 404 -9.54 -0.75 6.48
CA SER A 404 -10.40 0.21 5.79
C SER A 404 -10.50 0.01 4.28
N MET A 405 -9.47 -0.60 3.67
CA MET A 405 -9.45 -0.80 2.24
C MET A 405 -8.77 -2.10 1.84
N ILE A 406 -9.56 -2.99 1.22
CA ILE A 406 -9.10 -4.28 0.73
C ILE A 406 -9.39 -4.37 -0.77
N PHE A 407 -8.40 -4.80 -1.54
CA PHE A 407 -8.53 -4.96 -2.99
C PHE A 407 -8.40 -6.42 -3.39
N LYS A 408 -9.22 -6.88 -4.33
CA LYS A 408 -9.02 -8.16 -5.01
C LYS A 408 -8.42 -7.92 -6.40
N LEU A 409 -7.30 -8.57 -6.70
CA LEU A 409 -6.73 -8.64 -8.05
C LEU A 409 -6.64 -10.09 -8.52
N PRO A 410 -6.97 -10.37 -9.80
CA PRO A 410 -6.91 -11.73 -10.34
C PRO A 410 -5.47 -12.25 -10.43
N THR A 411 -4.54 -11.54 -11.07
CA THR A 411 -3.13 -11.97 -11.15
C THR A 411 -2.18 -10.77 -11.24
N PHE A 412 -0.92 -10.95 -10.82
CA PHE A 412 0.16 -9.99 -11.08
C PHE A 412 0.72 -10.07 -12.51
N GLU A 413 0.25 -11.01 -13.34
CA GLU A 413 0.84 -11.26 -14.67
C GLU A 413 0.24 -10.37 -15.75
N GLU A 414 -0.97 -9.85 -15.52
CA GLU A 414 -1.60 -8.93 -16.45
C GLU A 414 -0.86 -7.59 -16.45
N SER A 415 -0.43 -7.14 -17.64
CA SER A 415 0.32 -5.88 -17.79
C SER A 415 -0.40 -4.67 -17.18
N THR A 416 -1.73 -4.66 -17.23
CA THR A 416 -2.61 -3.68 -16.61
C THR A 416 -2.52 -3.71 -15.09
N THR A 417 -2.50 -4.90 -14.50
CA THR A 417 -2.40 -5.10 -13.05
C THR A 417 -1.01 -4.81 -12.52
N ARG A 418 0.06 -5.16 -13.25
CA ARG A 418 1.43 -4.71 -12.95
C ARG A 418 1.51 -3.20 -12.96
N LEU A 419 0.90 -2.56 -13.93
CA LEU A 419 0.89 -1.11 -14.05
C LEU A 419 0.04 -0.47 -12.93
N LEU A 420 -1.10 -1.06 -12.54
CA LEU A 420 -1.89 -0.57 -11.41
C LEU A 420 -1.11 -0.72 -10.08
N CYS A 421 -0.49 -1.87 -9.85
CA CYS A 421 0.40 -2.09 -8.70
C CYS A 421 1.59 -1.12 -8.70
N GLN A 422 2.21 -0.92 -9.87
CA GLN A 422 3.31 0.01 -10.09
C GLN A 422 2.88 1.49 -10.11
N HIS A 423 1.61 1.83 -9.95
CA HIS A 423 1.20 3.24 -9.96
C HIS A 423 0.40 3.64 -8.73
N TYR A 424 -0.36 2.72 -8.14
CA TYR A 424 -1.40 3.05 -7.18
C TYR A 424 -1.28 2.27 -5.87
N PHE A 425 -0.60 1.12 -5.84
CA PHE A 425 -0.67 0.18 -4.71
C PHE A 425 0.61 -0.04 -3.91
N TYR A 426 1.54 0.90 -3.97
CA TYR A 426 2.82 0.83 -3.26
C TYR A 426 2.76 0.93 -1.73
N GLN A 427 1.59 1.21 -1.16
CA GLN A 427 1.39 1.30 0.29
C GLN A 427 0.50 0.18 0.79
N GLN A 428 0.49 -0.96 0.10
CA GLN A 428 -0.37 -2.08 0.44
C GLN A 428 0.42 -3.27 0.93
N GLU A 429 -0.16 -4.01 1.86
CA GLU A 429 0.33 -5.34 2.20
C GLU A 429 -0.29 -6.35 1.24
N HIS A 430 0.56 -7.16 0.61
CA HIS A 430 0.13 -8.10 -0.42
C HIS A 430 -0.12 -9.49 0.18
N PHE A 431 -1.23 -10.14 -0.17
CA PHE A 431 -1.56 -11.48 0.31
C PHE A 431 -1.95 -12.38 -0.86
N ASN A 432 -1.28 -13.52 -1.04
CA ASN A 432 -1.68 -14.52 -2.03
C ASN A 432 -2.63 -15.55 -1.39
N VAL A 433 -3.79 -15.75 -2.01
CA VAL A 433 -4.88 -16.60 -1.52
C VAL A 433 -4.65 -18.09 -1.81
N GLU A 434 -3.80 -18.46 -2.76
CA GLU A 434 -3.48 -19.87 -3.02
C GLU A 434 -2.93 -20.54 -1.75
N ASN A 435 -2.08 -19.83 -1.01
CA ASN A 435 -1.57 -20.23 0.29
C ASN A 435 -2.67 -20.35 1.35
N PHE A 436 -3.67 -19.47 1.29
CA PHE A 436 -4.83 -19.49 2.17
C PHE A 436 -5.68 -20.74 1.94
N ILE A 437 -5.97 -21.06 0.67
CA ILE A 437 -6.78 -22.22 0.27
C ILE A 437 -6.09 -23.53 0.64
N HIS A 438 -4.78 -23.65 0.36
CA HIS A 438 -3.99 -24.82 0.75
C HIS A 438 -4.13 -25.08 2.26
N GLN A 439 -4.01 -24.06 3.09
CA GLN A 439 -4.12 -24.24 4.53
C GLN A 439 -5.55 -24.53 5.01
N PHE A 440 -6.59 -23.95 4.40
CA PHE A 440 -7.98 -24.28 4.77
C PHE A 440 -8.35 -25.72 4.44
N ILE A 441 -7.74 -26.29 3.39
CA ILE A 441 -7.96 -27.67 2.96
C ILE A 441 -7.12 -28.67 3.76
N TYR A 442 -5.87 -28.32 4.10
CA TYR A 442 -4.91 -29.25 4.70
C TYR A 442 -4.70 -29.08 6.21
N THR A 443 -5.21 -28.02 6.83
CA THR A 443 -5.21 -27.88 8.29
C THR A 443 -6.53 -28.44 8.83
N PRO A 444 -6.54 -29.53 9.62
CA PRO A 444 -7.76 -29.94 10.28
C PRO A 444 -8.25 -28.77 11.14
N MET A 445 -9.52 -28.40 10.98
CA MET A 445 -10.22 -27.42 11.81
C MET A 445 -10.03 -27.81 13.29
N LEU A 446 -9.02 -27.24 13.94
CA LEU A 446 -8.96 -27.20 15.39
C LEU A 446 -10.04 -26.21 15.81
N THR A 447 -11.20 -26.78 16.12
CA THR A 447 -12.30 -26.10 16.81
C THR A 447 -11.76 -25.33 17.99
N ILE A 448 -12.06 -24.04 18.00
CA ILE A 448 -11.88 -23.15 19.15
C ILE A 448 -12.78 -23.66 20.28
N SER A 449 -12.18 -24.25 21.31
CA SER A 449 -12.74 -24.27 22.67
C SER A 449 -11.65 -24.64 23.68
N ASN A 450 -11.42 -23.70 24.61
CA ASN A 450 -10.91 -23.76 25.98
C ASN A 450 -9.99 -24.91 26.42
N ASP A 451 -8.88 -24.48 27.05
CA ASP A 451 -8.09 -25.08 28.13
C ASP A 451 -8.15 -26.60 28.38
N GLU A 452 -6.94 -27.15 28.56
CA GLU A 452 -6.59 -28.52 28.96
C GLU A 452 -6.66 -29.60 27.86
N LEU A 453 -5.50 -29.89 27.26
CA LEU A 453 -4.90 -31.24 27.27
C LEU A 453 -3.57 -31.25 26.50
N LEU A 454 -2.49 -31.17 27.27
CA LEU A 454 -1.21 -31.76 26.91
C LEU A 454 -1.37 -33.28 26.81
N THR A 455 -0.60 -33.87 25.88
CA THR A 455 -0.29 -35.29 25.66
C THR A 455 -1.08 -36.05 24.59
N MET A 456 -0.30 -36.81 23.80
CA MET A 456 -0.68 -37.85 22.83
C MET A 456 -1.01 -37.41 21.40
N ASN A 457 0.00 -37.33 20.51
CA ASN A 457 0.43 -38.51 19.75
C ASN A 457 1.49 -38.15 18.69
N ASN A 458 2.66 -38.76 18.86
CA ASN A 458 3.64 -38.98 17.80
C ASN A 458 3.15 -40.06 16.82
N ASN A 459 3.67 -39.98 15.60
CA ASN A 459 3.56 -40.93 14.49
C ASN A 459 2.39 -40.67 13.53
N LEU A 460 2.69 -40.03 12.40
CA LEU A 460 2.21 -40.43 11.07
C LEU A 460 3.13 -39.78 10.01
N GLU A 461 3.82 -40.64 9.26
CA GLU A 461 4.75 -40.28 8.18
C GLU A 461 4.04 -39.48 7.08
N GLN A 462 4.62 -38.33 6.68
CA GLN A 462 4.19 -37.56 5.52
C GLN A 462 4.76 -38.18 4.24
N LYS A 463 3.89 -38.70 3.36
CA LYS A 463 4.22 -38.93 1.94
C LYS A 463 3.67 -37.80 1.08
N PRO A 464 4.40 -37.30 0.06
CA PRO A 464 3.90 -36.29 -0.85
C PRO A 464 2.85 -36.91 -1.77
N SER A 465 1.60 -36.44 -1.72
CA SER A 465 0.54 -36.88 -2.62
C SER A 465 0.47 -35.96 -3.85
N ASN A 466 0.73 -36.54 -5.03
CA ASN A 466 0.46 -35.91 -6.32
C ASN A 466 -1.01 -35.50 -6.43
N ILE A 467 -1.27 -34.23 -6.77
CA ILE A 467 -2.62 -33.69 -6.94
C ILE A 467 -3.23 -34.24 -8.23
N ASN A 468 -4.33 -35.00 -8.12
CA ASN A 468 -5.21 -35.31 -9.24
C ASN A 468 -6.31 -34.23 -9.34
N ILE A 469 -6.15 -33.30 -10.28
CA ILE A 469 -7.18 -32.31 -10.61
C ILE A 469 -8.38 -33.02 -11.25
N THR A 470 -9.48 -33.17 -10.52
CA THR A 470 -10.75 -33.65 -11.10
C THR A 470 -11.60 -32.48 -11.58
N LYS A 471 -11.77 -32.36 -12.90
CA LYS A 471 -12.80 -31.49 -13.51
C LYS A 471 -14.19 -32.03 -13.15
N LYS A 472 -14.93 -31.32 -12.31
CA LYS A 472 -16.37 -31.59 -12.07
C LYS A 472 -17.20 -30.74 -13.03
N LEU A 473 -18.10 -31.38 -13.75
CA LEU A 473 -19.09 -30.70 -14.59
C LEU A 473 -20.21 -30.17 -13.68
N MET A 474 -20.37 -28.85 -13.59
CA MET A 474 -21.56 -28.24 -12.98
C MET A 474 -22.60 -27.98 -14.07
N ILE A 475 -23.82 -28.49 -13.87
CA ILE A 475 -24.97 -28.18 -14.71
C ILE A 475 -25.83 -27.17 -13.94
N PHE A 476 -25.96 -25.96 -14.48
CA PHE A 476 -26.90 -24.96 -13.97
C PHE A 476 -28.27 -25.19 -14.61
N THR A 477 -29.31 -25.40 -13.80
CA THR A 477 -30.70 -25.27 -14.25
C THR A 477 -31.31 -24.00 -13.67
N ARG A 478 -32.29 -23.43 -14.39
CA ARG A 478 -32.81 -22.07 -14.18
C ARG A 478 -33.44 -21.80 -12.79
N THR A 479 -33.63 -22.80 -11.93
CA THR A 479 -34.42 -22.65 -10.69
C THR A 479 -33.93 -23.43 -9.46
N SER A 480 -32.65 -23.82 -9.35
CA SER A 480 -31.97 -24.04 -8.04
C SER A 480 -30.53 -24.54 -8.20
N SER A 481 -29.66 -24.13 -7.30
CA SER A 481 -28.31 -24.67 -7.12
C SER A 481 -28.33 -25.85 -6.15
N SER A 482 -28.55 -27.07 -6.65
CA SER A 482 -28.25 -28.28 -5.88
C SER A 482 -26.99 -28.96 -6.43
N VAL A 483 -26.00 -29.15 -5.58
CA VAL A 483 -24.74 -29.85 -5.92
C VAL A 483 -25.00 -31.35 -5.85
N ILE A 484 -25.20 -32.00 -7.00
CA ILE A 484 -25.27 -33.47 -7.05
C ILE A 484 -23.86 -34.00 -7.30
N SER A 485 -23.29 -34.69 -6.32
CA SER A 485 -22.01 -35.39 -6.47
C SER A 485 -22.18 -36.61 -7.37
N LEU A 486 -21.93 -36.46 -8.67
CA LEU A 486 -21.92 -37.60 -9.59
C LEU A 486 -20.59 -38.33 -9.48
N ASN A 487 -20.58 -39.46 -8.76
CA ASN A 487 -19.45 -40.39 -8.78
C ASN A 487 -19.52 -41.26 -10.06
N LYS A 488 -18.38 -41.77 -10.57
CA LYS A 488 -18.27 -42.42 -11.89
C LYS A 488 -19.28 -43.55 -12.16
N GLN A 489 -19.88 -44.16 -11.14
CA GLN A 489 -20.89 -45.21 -11.26
C GLN A 489 -22.32 -44.73 -11.55
N SER A 490 -22.67 -43.46 -11.33
CA SER A 490 -24.04 -42.95 -11.53
C SER A 490 -24.30 -42.29 -12.89
N LYS A 491 -23.31 -42.29 -13.79
CA LYS A 491 -23.40 -41.61 -15.10
C LYS A 491 -24.49 -42.16 -16.02
N HIS A 492 -24.84 -43.45 -15.90
CA HIS A 492 -25.83 -44.09 -16.76
C HIS A 492 -27.27 -44.00 -16.26
N SER A 493 -27.51 -43.81 -14.95
CA SER A 493 -28.88 -43.77 -14.41
C SER A 493 -29.53 -42.39 -14.49
N SER A 494 -28.74 -41.30 -14.54
CA SER A 494 -29.29 -39.93 -14.55
C SER A 494 -29.70 -39.42 -15.93
N PHE A 495 -29.17 -39.98 -17.03
CA PHE A 495 -29.52 -39.55 -18.39
C PHE A 495 -30.90 -40.02 -18.85
N LEU A 496 -31.51 -41.01 -18.19
CA LEU A 496 -32.83 -41.54 -18.52
C LEU A 496 -33.99 -40.75 -17.91
N HIS A 497 -33.74 -39.87 -16.93
CA HIS A 497 -34.80 -39.06 -16.29
C HIS A 497 -34.88 -37.61 -16.77
N ALA A 498 -34.08 -37.22 -17.77
CA ALA A 498 -34.06 -35.86 -18.32
C ALA A 498 -34.72 -35.76 -19.71
N ILE A 499 -35.41 -36.80 -20.18
CA ILE A 499 -36.14 -36.82 -21.46
C ILE A 499 -37.64 -37.19 -21.26
N ASP A 500 -38.22 -36.90 -20.11
CA ASP A 500 -39.69 -36.86 -19.94
C ASP A 500 -40.14 -35.55 -19.30
#